data_AF-A0A1J3GXJ2-F1
#
_entry.id   AF-A0A1J3GXJ2-F1
#
_cell.length_a   1.000
_cell.length_b   1.000
_cell.length_c   1.000
_cell.angle_alpha   90.00
_cell.angle_beta   90.00
_cell.angle_gamma   90.00
#
_symmetry.space_group_name_H-M   'P 1'
#
loop_
_entity.id
_entity.type
_entity.pdbx_description
1 polymer ?
#
loop_
_entity_poly.entity_id
_entity_poly.type
_entity_poly.pdbx_seq_one_letter_code
_entity_poly.pdbx_strand_id
1 'polypeptide(L)'
;MAIQAQLSYNAAPNANQIGFPLIGSGGGGSEFSLVNNNGGIGLGIDQSFSDNNLQSQKDFNQQTLFHVFHPQQNRSQSFLDVHMEKQRQEIDQFIRLQNERLRYVLQEQRKQTMEMILRKMEAKALVLMTQKEEEMSKALSKNMELEDLLRKMEMENQTWQRMARENEEMVATLNSTLEQVRERAATCYDEAAAAVEDEGSSCGGDSSPAKKMSSCCVNCGSNGVTRVLFLPCRHLCCCTDCEAGLVLCPICNTPKKNRIEAFIF
;
A
#
# COMPACT_ATOMS: atom_id res chain seq x y z
N MET A 1 49.04 -4.79 -31.08
CA MET A 1 48.58 -4.78 -29.67
C MET A 1 47.52 -5.86 -29.53
N ALA A 2 47.76 -6.80 -28.64
CA ALA A 2 47.16 -8.14 -28.63
C ALA A 2 45.78 -8.19 -27.96
N ILE A 3 45.01 -9.17 -28.44
CA ILE A 3 43.75 -9.69 -27.94
C ILE A 3 43.97 -10.34 -26.57
N GLN A 4 43.09 -10.09 -25.58
CA GLN A 4 42.76 -11.09 -24.55
C GLN A 4 41.53 -10.69 -23.71
N ALA A 5 40.41 -11.36 -23.96
CA ALA A 5 39.39 -11.63 -22.95
C ALA A 5 39.33 -13.15 -22.80
N GLN A 6 39.84 -13.67 -21.68
CA GLN A 6 39.80 -15.09 -21.34
C GLN A 6 38.64 -15.39 -20.39
N LEU A 7 37.86 -16.37 -20.81
CA LEU A 7 36.90 -17.17 -20.05
C LEU A 7 37.60 -18.15 -19.08
N SER A 8 36.80 -18.78 -18.21
CA SER A 8 37.07 -19.83 -17.20
C SER A 8 37.25 -19.29 -15.77
N TYR A 9 36.53 -19.77 -14.74
CA TYR A 9 36.23 -21.16 -14.40
C TYR A 9 34.84 -21.37 -13.74
N ASN A 10 34.23 -22.51 -14.08
CA ASN A 10 33.16 -23.18 -13.35
C ASN A 10 33.69 -23.87 -12.08
N ALA A 11 32.89 -23.94 -11.02
CA ALA A 11 32.54 -25.19 -10.30
C ALA A 11 31.71 -24.92 -9.04
N ALA A 12 30.51 -25.48 -8.99
CA ALA A 12 29.71 -25.73 -7.78
C ALA A 12 30.38 -26.86 -6.92
N PRO A 13 29.99 -27.20 -5.66
CA PRO A 13 28.59 -27.50 -5.29
C PRO A 13 28.13 -27.24 -3.82
N ASN A 14 26.80 -27.20 -3.68
CA ASN A 14 25.93 -27.74 -2.60
C ASN A 14 26.04 -27.23 -1.14
N ALA A 15 24.94 -26.66 -0.63
CA ALA A 15 24.28 -27.11 0.61
C ALA A 15 22.96 -26.35 0.87
N ASN A 16 21.87 -27.12 1.01
CA ASN A 16 20.70 -26.91 1.88
C ASN A 16 20.05 -25.52 1.97
N GLN A 17 18.85 -25.38 1.41
CA GLN A 17 17.76 -24.77 2.17
C GLN A 17 16.36 -25.13 1.64
N ILE A 18 15.56 -25.60 2.58
CA ILE A 18 14.14 -25.90 2.50
C ILE A 18 13.41 -24.56 2.62
N GLY A 19 12.56 -24.20 1.66
CA GLY A 19 11.80 -22.94 1.68
C GLY A 19 10.59 -23.01 0.76
N PHE A 20 9.41 -23.01 1.37
CA PHE A 20 8.06 -23.10 0.77
C PHE A 20 7.67 -21.89 -0.10
N PRO A 21 6.69 -22.03 -1.02
CA PRO A 21 6.40 -21.04 -2.05
C PRO A 21 5.57 -19.86 -1.54
N LEU A 22 5.84 -18.71 -2.15
CA LEU A 22 5.06 -17.47 -2.11
C LEU A 22 3.78 -17.60 -2.97
N ILE A 23 2.64 -17.31 -2.37
CA ILE A 23 1.41 -16.81 -3.02
C ILE A 23 0.90 -15.73 -2.05
N GLY A 24 0.81 -14.45 -2.38
CA GLY A 24 0.08 -13.86 -3.49
C GLY A 24 -1.13 -13.13 -2.88
N SER A 25 -1.02 -11.81 -2.77
CA SER A 25 -2.03 -10.92 -2.20
C SER A 25 -3.31 -10.92 -3.03
N GLY A 26 -4.47 -11.06 -2.36
CA GLY A 26 -5.80 -10.84 -2.93
C GLY A 26 -6.79 -10.66 -1.78
N GLY A 27 -7.47 -9.51 -1.74
CA GLY A 27 -8.20 -9.03 -0.57
C GLY A 27 -9.61 -9.58 -0.39
N GLY A 28 -10.26 -9.05 0.67
CA GLY A 28 -11.71 -8.92 0.83
C GLY A 28 -12.49 -10.21 1.04
N GLY A 29 -12.98 -10.43 2.25
CA GLY A 29 -14.01 -11.45 2.49
C GLY A 29 -14.05 -11.91 3.94
N SER A 30 -15.13 -11.53 4.62
CA SER A 30 -15.63 -12.19 5.81
C SER A 30 -15.71 -13.71 5.61
N GLU A 31 -14.98 -14.49 6.40
CA GLU A 31 -15.40 -15.86 6.71
C GLU A 31 -14.81 -16.30 8.06
N PHE A 32 -15.70 -16.35 9.04
CA PHE A 32 -15.46 -16.85 10.39
C PHE A 32 -15.59 -18.38 10.33
N SER A 33 -14.52 -19.08 10.00
CA SER A 33 -14.52 -20.55 10.04
C SER A 33 -13.92 -21.04 11.36
N LEU A 34 -14.83 -21.39 12.26
CA LEU A 34 -14.59 -22.29 13.39
C LEU A 34 -13.93 -23.58 12.89
N VAL A 35 -12.69 -23.83 13.30
CA VAL A 35 -12.14 -25.19 13.36
C VAL A 35 -11.84 -25.51 14.80
N ASN A 36 -12.77 -26.29 15.33
CA ASN A 36 -12.68 -27.11 16.53
C ASN A 36 -11.42 -27.98 16.51
N ASN A 37 -10.63 -27.93 17.58
CA ASN A 37 -9.92 -29.11 18.05
C ASN A 37 -10.05 -29.20 19.58
N ASN A 38 -10.79 -30.24 19.98
CA ASN A 38 -10.94 -30.78 21.31
C ASN A 38 -9.60 -30.86 22.07
N GLY A 39 -9.64 -30.43 23.33
CA GLY A 39 -8.59 -30.69 24.31
C GLY A 39 -8.13 -29.44 25.07
N GLY A 40 -9.05 -28.72 25.71
CA GLY A 40 -8.71 -27.53 26.50
C GLY A 40 -9.53 -27.48 27.77
N ILE A 41 -8.87 -27.76 28.89
CA ILE A 41 -9.43 -27.74 30.25
C ILE A 41 -10.12 -26.40 30.47
N GLY A 42 -11.46 -26.43 30.46
CA GLY A 42 -12.29 -25.27 30.72
C GLY A 42 -12.07 -24.79 32.15
N LEU A 43 -11.42 -23.63 32.29
CA LEU A 43 -11.55 -22.80 33.47
C LEU A 43 -12.95 -22.16 33.42
N GLY A 44 -13.95 -22.97 33.77
CA GLY A 44 -15.29 -22.51 34.08
C GLY A 44 -15.24 -21.64 35.34
N ILE A 45 -15.65 -20.40 35.18
CA ILE A 45 -15.96 -19.49 36.27
C ILE A 45 -17.36 -19.90 36.73
N ASP A 46 -17.45 -20.69 37.81
CA ASP A 46 -18.68 -20.84 38.58
C ASP A 46 -18.37 -20.50 40.03
N GLN A 47 -18.75 -19.27 40.39
CA GLN A 47 -18.68 -18.75 41.74
C GLN A 47 -20.11 -18.53 42.23
N SER A 48 -20.77 -19.64 42.57
CA SER A 48 -22.03 -19.63 43.30
C SER A 48 -22.32 -21.02 43.85
N PHE A 49 -21.81 -21.30 45.05
CA PHE A 49 -22.43 -22.28 45.93
C PHE A 49 -22.69 -21.60 47.27
N SER A 50 -23.92 -21.12 47.40
CA SER A 50 -24.49 -20.66 48.65
C SER A 50 -24.63 -21.86 49.59
N ASP A 51 -24.16 -21.67 50.82
CA ASP A 51 -24.46 -22.51 51.97
C ASP A 51 -25.96 -22.79 52.08
N ASN A 52 -26.37 -24.05 51.95
CA ASN A 52 -27.69 -24.53 52.38
C ASN A 52 -27.72 -26.06 52.38
N ASN A 53 -27.22 -26.72 53.43
CA ASN A 53 -27.88 -27.90 54.01
C ASN A 53 -27.19 -28.37 55.30
N LEU A 54 -27.69 -27.95 56.47
CA LEU A 54 -27.64 -28.81 57.67
C LEU A 54 -28.71 -28.40 58.69
N GLN A 55 -29.97 -28.32 58.25
CA GLN A 55 -31.13 -28.11 59.13
C GLN A 55 -32.17 -29.22 58.94
N SER A 56 -31.73 -30.47 58.83
CA SER A 56 -32.62 -31.65 58.90
C SER A 56 -31.86 -32.86 59.42
N GLN A 57 -31.40 -32.78 60.67
CA GLN A 57 -31.01 -33.98 61.43
C GLN A 57 -31.10 -33.76 62.94
N LYS A 58 -32.17 -33.12 63.42
CA LYS A 58 -32.43 -32.94 64.86
C LYS A 58 -33.69 -33.61 65.42
N ASP A 59 -34.45 -34.33 64.61
CA ASP A 59 -35.71 -34.93 65.09
C ASP A 59 -35.79 -36.44 64.82
N PHE A 60 -34.88 -37.24 65.41
CA PHE A 60 -35.19 -38.65 65.70
C PHE A 60 -34.19 -39.28 66.68
N ASN A 61 -34.25 -38.93 67.97
CA ASN A 61 -33.88 -39.87 69.03
C ASN A 61 -34.43 -39.42 70.37
N GLN A 62 -35.74 -39.58 70.54
CA GLN A 62 -36.34 -39.68 71.85
C GLN A 62 -36.91 -41.09 71.98
N GLN A 63 -36.06 -42.04 72.37
CA GLN A 63 -36.52 -43.23 73.06
C GLN A 63 -35.49 -43.70 74.07
N THR A 64 -35.77 -43.27 75.29
CA THR A 64 -35.17 -43.62 76.54
C THR A 64 -35.41 -45.09 76.91
N LEU A 65 -34.34 -45.67 77.48
CA LEU A 65 -34.30 -46.43 78.73
C LEU A 65 -34.43 -47.96 78.73
N PHE A 66 -33.50 -48.51 79.54
CA PHE A 66 -33.35 -49.86 80.09
C PHE A 66 -32.63 -50.91 79.24
N HIS A 67 -31.30 -50.93 79.38
CA HIS A 67 -30.63 -52.21 79.69
C HIS A 67 -29.40 -52.01 80.60
N VAL A 68 -29.42 -52.76 81.69
CA VAL A 68 -28.46 -52.86 82.80
C VAL A 68 -27.05 -53.18 82.31
N PHE A 69 -26.00 -52.46 82.73
CA PHE A 69 -24.61 -52.94 82.60
C PHE A 69 -23.62 -52.45 83.69
N HIS A 70 -22.68 -53.34 83.99
CA HIS A 70 -21.72 -53.43 85.09
C HIS A 70 -20.69 -52.26 85.24
N PRO A 71 -20.28 -51.89 86.48
CA PRO A 71 -19.36 -50.78 86.71
C PRO A 71 -17.84 -51.12 86.67
N GLN A 72 -17.43 -52.34 86.32
CA GLN A 72 -16.00 -52.76 86.37
C GLN A 72 -15.30 -52.87 85.00
N GLN A 73 -16.02 -52.88 83.86
CA GLN A 73 -15.42 -52.96 82.51
C GLN A 73 -15.17 -51.59 81.84
N ASN A 74 -15.74 -50.52 82.41
CA ASN A 74 -15.84 -49.20 81.79
C ASN A 74 -14.52 -48.40 81.78
N ARG A 75 -13.55 -48.76 82.63
CA ARG A 75 -12.28 -48.03 82.78
C ARG A 75 -11.26 -48.35 81.69
N SER A 76 -11.25 -49.60 81.20
CA SER A 76 -10.34 -50.04 80.13
C SER A 76 -10.83 -49.64 78.74
N GLN A 77 -12.16 -49.53 78.53
CA GLN A 77 -12.75 -48.99 77.30
C GLN A 77 -12.48 -47.49 77.14
N SER A 78 -12.61 -46.70 78.22
CA SER A 78 -12.33 -45.27 78.20
C SER A 78 -10.89 -44.91 77.77
N PHE A 79 -9.89 -45.71 78.16
CA PHE A 79 -8.50 -45.48 77.75
C PHE A 79 -8.27 -45.76 76.25
N LEU A 80 -8.87 -46.84 75.73
CA LEU A 80 -8.81 -47.21 74.32
C LEU A 80 -9.52 -46.17 73.44
N ASP A 81 -10.67 -45.68 73.88
CA ASP A 81 -11.42 -44.62 73.17
C ASP A 81 -10.63 -43.31 73.11
N VAL A 82 -9.97 -42.90 74.19
CA VAL A 82 -9.09 -41.73 74.20
C VAL A 82 -7.90 -41.92 73.26
N HIS A 83 -7.33 -43.13 73.20
CA HIS A 83 -6.24 -43.43 72.27
C HIS A 83 -6.71 -43.40 70.81
N MET A 84 -7.88 -43.99 70.50
CA MET A 84 -8.46 -43.95 69.15
C MET A 84 -8.85 -42.53 68.73
N GLU A 85 -9.36 -41.72 69.65
CA GLU A 85 -9.67 -40.31 69.42
C GLU A 85 -8.40 -39.53 69.08
N LYS A 86 -7.32 -39.75 69.83
CA LYS A 86 -6.01 -39.12 69.56
C LYS A 86 -5.48 -39.50 68.17
N GLN A 87 -5.52 -40.80 67.83
CA GLN A 87 -5.10 -41.27 66.52
C GLN A 87 -5.96 -40.67 65.39
N ARG A 88 -7.29 -40.57 65.59
CA ARG A 88 -8.18 -39.90 64.64
C ARG A 88 -7.80 -38.44 64.44
N GLN A 89 -7.54 -37.71 65.53
CA GLN A 89 -7.12 -36.31 65.47
C GLN A 89 -5.77 -36.11 64.77
N GLU A 90 -4.80 -37.01 64.99
CA GLU A 90 -3.51 -36.99 64.29
C GLU A 90 -3.68 -37.22 62.79
N ILE A 91 -4.50 -38.18 62.39
CA ILE A 91 -4.84 -38.46 60.99
C ILE A 91 -5.53 -37.24 60.37
N ASP A 92 -6.51 -36.66 61.05
CA ASP A 92 -7.22 -35.47 60.55
C ASP A 92 -6.29 -34.26 60.41
N GLN A 93 -5.37 -34.06 61.36
CA GLN A 93 -4.34 -33.02 61.26
C GLN A 93 -3.43 -33.23 60.05
N PHE A 94 -2.98 -34.47 59.83
CA PHE A 94 -2.16 -34.81 58.67
C PHE A 94 -2.91 -34.57 57.35
N ILE A 95 -4.16 -35.02 57.25
CA ILE A 95 -5.00 -34.80 56.06
C ILE A 95 -5.18 -33.30 55.80
N ARG A 96 -5.44 -32.50 56.83
CA ARG A 96 -5.53 -31.03 56.68
C ARG A 96 -4.24 -30.44 56.14
N LEU A 97 -3.10 -30.82 56.71
CA LEU A 97 -1.79 -30.32 56.29
C LEU A 97 -1.47 -30.68 54.83
N GLN A 98 -1.75 -31.92 54.41
CA GLN A 98 -1.52 -32.33 53.02
C GLN A 98 -2.46 -31.61 52.05
N ASN A 99 -3.73 -31.41 52.43
CA ASN A 99 -4.67 -30.65 51.62
C ASN A 99 -4.25 -29.18 51.48
N GLU A 100 -3.78 -28.54 52.54
CA GLU A 100 -3.28 -27.16 52.48
C GLU A 100 -2.03 -27.06 51.59
N ARG A 101 -1.09 -28.00 51.73
CA ARG A 101 0.10 -28.06 50.87
C ARG A 101 -0.29 -28.25 49.40
N LEU A 102 -1.23 -29.14 49.11
CA LEU A 102 -1.72 -29.37 47.75
C LEU A 102 -2.40 -28.12 47.18
N ARG A 103 -3.27 -27.46 47.96
CA ARG A 103 -3.90 -26.19 47.55
C ARG A 103 -2.86 -25.13 47.19
N TYR A 104 -1.81 -25.00 48.02
CA TYR A 104 -0.73 -24.03 47.76
C TYR A 104 -0.01 -24.32 46.44
N VAL A 105 0.38 -25.58 46.20
CA VAL A 105 1.07 -25.96 44.95
C VAL A 105 0.18 -25.74 43.72
N LEU A 106 -1.11 -26.08 43.79
CA LEU A 106 -2.05 -25.86 42.68
C LEU A 106 -2.27 -24.38 42.39
N GLN A 107 -2.37 -23.55 43.45
CA GLN A 107 -2.52 -22.11 43.31
C GLN A 107 -1.26 -21.48 42.69
N GLU A 108 -0.09 -21.89 43.13
CA GLU A 108 1.18 -21.40 42.61
C GLU A 108 1.40 -21.83 41.15
N GLN A 109 1.11 -23.09 40.81
CA GLN A 109 1.17 -23.56 39.42
C GLN A 109 0.20 -22.77 38.52
N ARG A 110 -1.02 -22.50 38.99
CA ARG A 110 -1.99 -21.67 38.25
C ARG A 110 -1.47 -20.27 38.01
N LYS A 111 -0.91 -19.63 39.05
CA LYS A 111 -0.32 -18.29 38.97
C LYS A 111 0.81 -18.26 37.94
N GLN A 112 1.76 -19.20 38.03
CA GLN A 112 2.88 -19.30 37.10
C GLN A 112 2.43 -19.55 35.65
N THR A 113 1.41 -20.39 35.46
CA THR A 113 0.84 -20.65 34.12
C THR A 113 0.21 -19.39 33.53
N MET A 114 -0.58 -18.65 34.32
CA MET A 114 -1.19 -17.39 33.89
C MET A 114 -0.13 -16.34 33.55
N GLU A 115 0.88 -16.18 34.40
CA GLU A 115 1.97 -15.22 34.21
C GLU A 115 2.79 -15.51 32.95
N MET A 116 3.06 -16.80 32.66
CA MET A 116 3.72 -17.22 31.43
C MET A 116 2.90 -16.86 30.18
N ILE A 117 1.60 -17.14 30.20
CA ILE A 117 0.69 -16.85 29.08
C ILE A 117 0.63 -15.33 28.85
N LEU A 118 0.46 -14.54 29.92
CA LEU A 118 0.44 -13.08 29.85
C LEU A 118 1.73 -12.53 29.27
N ARG A 119 2.90 -12.93 29.78
CA ARG A 119 4.19 -12.50 29.23
C ARG A 119 4.34 -12.81 27.74
N LYS A 120 3.89 -13.98 27.31
CA LYS A 120 3.94 -14.37 25.89
C LYS A 120 3.02 -13.50 25.04
N MET A 121 1.84 -13.16 25.54
CA MET A 121 0.90 -12.26 24.86
C MET A 121 1.42 -10.83 24.82
N GLU A 122 1.94 -10.31 25.93
CA GLU A 122 2.54 -8.99 26.03
C GLU A 122 3.73 -8.83 25.08
N ALA A 123 4.64 -9.81 25.05
CA ALA A 123 5.77 -9.79 24.12
C ALA A 123 5.32 -9.74 22.65
N LYS A 124 4.31 -10.53 22.28
CA LYS A 124 3.74 -10.50 20.93
C LYS A 124 3.04 -9.17 20.62
N ALA A 125 2.28 -8.64 21.57
CA ALA A 125 1.61 -7.35 21.41
C ALA A 125 2.64 -6.24 21.20
N LEU A 126 3.71 -6.21 21.99
CA LEU A 126 4.78 -5.22 21.88
C LEU A 126 5.47 -5.26 20.52
N VAL A 127 5.78 -6.45 20.00
CA VAL A 127 6.36 -6.60 18.65
C VAL A 127 5.39 -6.08 17.57
N LEU A 128 4.11 -6.43 17.64
CA LEU A 128 3.13 -5.96 16.64
C LEU A 128 2.93 -4.45 16.71
N MET A 129 2.89 -3.87 17.91
CA MET A 129 2.74 -2.43 18.09
C MET A 129 3.94 -1.66 17.55
N THR A 130 5.16 -2.11 17.87
CA THR A 130 6.39 -1.48 17.34
C THR A 130 6.50 -1.61 15.83
N GLN A 131 6.13 -2.76 15.24
CA GLN A 131 6.06 -2.91 13.80
C GLN A 131 5.05 -1.94 13.16
N LYS A 132 3.85 -1.81 13.74
CA LYS A 132 2.82 -0.89 13.23
C LYS A 132 3.24 0.57 13.34
N GLU A 133 3.93 0.94 14.41
CA GLU A 133 4.50 2.28 14.58
C GLU A 133 5.56 2.57 13.51
N GLU A 134 6.43 1.61 13.21
CA GLU A 134 7.44 1.74 12.16
C GLU A 134 6.80 1.86 10.76
N GLU A 135 5.78 1.06 10.46
CA GLU A 135 4.99 1.17 9.22
C GLU A 135 4.34 2.55 9.10
N MET A 136 3.76 3.07 10.19
CA MET A 136 3.15 4.40 10.24
C MET A 136 4.19 5.50 10.02
N SER A 137 5.33 5.43 10.71
CA SER A 137 6.44 6.39 10.56
C SER A 137 6.96 6.43 9.12
N LYS A 138 7.13 5.27 8.47
CA LYS A 138 7.52 5.18 7.06
C LYS A 138 6.48 5.79 6.12
N ALA A 139 5.19 5.57 6.38
CA ALA A 139 4.11 6.15 5.60
C ALA A 139 4.08 7.69 5.74
N LEU A 140 4.30 8.20 6.95
CA LEU A 140 4.38 9.63 7.23
C LEU A 140 5.58 10.29 6.52
N SER A 141 6.77 9.69 6.58
CA SER A 141 7.95 10.19 5.86
C SER A 141 7.67 10.32 4.36
N LYS A 142 7.12 9.27 3.75
CA LYS A 142 6.77 9.30 2.32
C LYS A 142 5.68 10.32 2.01
N ASN A 143 4.69 10.48 2.88
CA ASN A 143 3.65 11.47 2.70
C ASN A 143 4.26 12.89 2.67
N MET A 144 5.12 13.22 3.64
CA MET A 144 5.84 14.50 3.68
C MET A 144 6.70 14.72 2.43
N GLU A 145 7.44 13.72 1.97
CA GLU A 145 8.26 13.80 0.75
C GLU A 145 7.39 14.11 -0.50
N LEU A 146 6.23 13.47 -0.61
CA LEU A 146 5.30 13.69 -1.72
C LEU A 146 4.65 15.08 -1.65
N GLU A 147 4.26 15.55 -0.46
CA GLU A 147 3.73 16.90 -0.26
C GLU A 147 4.78 17.98 -0.59
N ASP A 148 6.06 17.75 -0.25
CA ASP A 148 7.16 18.64 -0.62
C ASP A 148 7.37 18.68 -2.13
N LEU A 149 7.32 17.52 -2.81
CA LEU A 149 7.44 17.44 -4.26
C LEU A 149 6.27 18.16 -4.95
N LEU A 150 5.05 17.93 -4.47
CA LEU A 150 3.85 18.57 -4.97
C LEU A 150 3.95 20.09 -4.84
N ARG A 151 4.32 20.61 -3.67
CA ARG A 151 4.54 22.04 -3.45
C ARG A 151 5.60 22.63 -4.39
N LYS A 152 6.71 21.92 -4.64
CA LYS A 152 7.74 22.36 -5.60
C LYS A 152 7.18 22.48 -7.02
N MET A 153 6.49 21.44 -7.49
CA MET A 153 5.89 21.42 -8.83
C MET A 153 4.82 22.50 -9.00
N GLU A 154 4.02 22.76 -7.96
CA GLU A 154 3.04 23.86 -7.95
C GLU A 154 3.72 25.23 -8.09
N MET A 155 4.80 25.48 -7.33
CA MET A 155 5.56 26.73 -7.44
C MET A 155 6.20 26.91 -8.82
N GLU A 156 6.76 25.84 -9.39
CA GLU A 156 7.31 25.86 -10.76
C GLU A 156 6.21 26.16 -11.78
N ASN A 157 5.06 25.48 -11.69
CA ASN A 157 3.93 25.71 -12.58
C ASN A 157 3.43 27.17 -12.49
N GLN A 158 3.26 27.71 -11.27
CA GLN A 158 2.89 29.12 -11.10
C GLN A 158 3.91 30.08 -11.72
N THR A 159 5.20 29.76 -11.62
CA THR A 159 6.28 30.56 -12.21
C THR A 159 6.22 30.52 -13.73
N TRP A 160 6.05 29.33 -14.33
CA TRP A 160 5.88 29.17 -15.77
C TRP A 160 4.63 29.88 -16.29
N GLN A 161 3.50 29.77 -15.59
CA GLN A 161 2.27 30.48 -15.94
C GLN A 161 2.45 32.00 -15.86
N ARG A 162 3.19 32.51 -14.88
CA ARG A 162 3.46 33.95 -14.78
C ARG A 162 4.29 34.42 -15.96
N MET A 163 5.38 33.72 -16.28
CA MET A 163 6.22 34.05 -17.44
C MET A 163 5.44 33.95 -18.77
N ALA A 164 4.56 32.96 -18.91
CA ALA A 164 3.69 32.85 -20.09
C ALA A 164 2.77 34.06 -20.22
N ARG A 165 2.11 34.49 -19.14
CA ARG A 165 1.26 35.69 -19.13
C ARG A 165 2.03 36.97 -19.43
N GLU A 166 3.20 37.17 -18.82
CA GLU A 166 4.06 38.33 -19.09
C GLU A 166 4.49 38.34 -20.58
N ASN A 167 4.82 37.17 -21.14
CA ASN A 167 5.12 37.04 -22.56
C ASN A 167 3.91 37.35 -23.45
N GLU A 168 2.71 36.87 -23.07
CA GLU A 168 1.46 37.19 -23.78
C GLU A 168 1.17 38.69 -23.77
N GLU A 169 1.35 39.37 -22.64
CA GLU A 169 1.20 40.83 -22.52
C GLU A 169 2.23 41.57 -23.38
N MET A 170 3.49 41.15 -23.37
CA MET A 170 4.53 41.71 -24.24
C MET A 170 4.18 41.54 -25.73
N VAL A 171 3.70 40.36 -26.15
CA VAL A 171 3.28 40.13 -27.54
C VAL A 171 2.07 40.99 -27.89
N ALA A 172 1.09 41.14 -26.98
CA ALA A 172 -0.09 41.97 -27.21
C ALA A 172 0.28 43.47 -27.38
N THR A 173 1.18 43.99 -26.55
CA THR A 173 1.67 45.38 -26.67
C THR A 173 2.45 45.60 -27.97
N LEU A 174 3.32 44.66 -28.36
CA LEU A 174 4.02 44.71 -29.64
C LEU A 174 3.05 44.68 -30.82
N ASN A 175 2.04 43.79 -30.78
CA ASN A 175 1.04 43.67 -31.85
C ASN A 175 0.23 44.97 -32.00
N SER A 176 -0.24 45.55 -30.89
CA SER A 176 -0.93 46.85 -30.89
C SER A 176 -0.04 47.97 -31.47
N THR A 177 1.25 47.97 -31.15
CA THR A 177 2.20 48.95 -31.69
C THR A 177 2.39 48.79 -33.20
N LEU A 178 2.52 47.54 -33.68
CA LEU A 178 2.64 47.26 -35.11
C LEU A 178 1.39 47.70 -35.89
N GLU A 179 0.20 47.48 -35.32
CA GLU A 179 -1.06 47.90 -35.93
C GLU A 179 -1.15 49.43 -36.02
N GLN A 180 -0.78 50.17 -34.97
CA GLN A 180 -0.69 51.63 -35.02
C GLN A 180 0.29 52.14 -36.08
N VAL A 181 1.46 51.50 -36.24
CA VAL A 181 2.43 51.87 -37.29
C VAL A 181 1.87 51.58 -38.68
N ARG A 182 1.14 50.47 -38.87
CA ARG A 182 0.47 50.15 -40.13
C ARG A 182 -0.62 51.18 -40.47
N GLU A 183 -1.45 51.57 -39.51
CA GLU A 183 -2.48 52.61 -39.69
C GLU A 183 -1.86 53.98 -40.03
N ARG A 184 -0.77 54.36 -39.35
CA ARG A 184 -0.02 55.59 -39.68
C ARG A 184 0.60 55.53 -41.07
N ALA A 185 1.14 54.38 -41.48
CA ALA A 185 1.66 54.21 -42.83
C ALA A 185 0.56 54.30 -43.88
N ALA A 186 -0.62 53.72 -43.64
CA ALA A 186 -1.77 53.79 -44.54
C ALA A 186 -2.27 55.24 -44.72
N THR A 187 -2.38 56.00 -43.63
CA THR A 187 -2.84 57.40 -43.65
C THR A 187 -1.86 58.36 -44.35
N CYS A 188 -0.57 58.01 -44.49
CA CYS A 188 0.40 58.80 -45.26
C CYS A 188 0.31 58.63 -46.79
N TYR A 189 -0.43 57.64 -47.30
CA TYR A 189 -0.63 57.47 -48.75
C TYR A 189 -1.91 58.14 -49.28
N ASP A 190 -2.86 58.51 -48.41
CA ASP A 190 -4.14 59.12 -48.81
C ASP A 190 -4.08 60.64 -49.05
N GLU A 191 -3.02 61.34 -48.60
CA GLU A 191 -2.82 62.78 -48.89
C GLU A 191 -1.95 63.07 -50.12
N ALA A 192 -1.50 62.03 -50.84
CA ALA A 192 -0.73 62.17 -52.08
C ALA A 192 -1.35 61.45 -53.30
N ALA A 193 -2.64 61.13 -53.24
CA ALA A 193 -3.37 60.43 -54.33
C ALA A 193 -4.57 61.22 -54.88
N ALA A 194 -4.50 62.55 -54.85
CA ALA A 194 -5.42 63.42 -55.59
C ALA A 194 -4.77 63.97 -56.87
N ALA A 195 -4.16 63.11 -57.68
CA ALA A 195 -3.95 63.37 -59.10
C ALA A 195 -3.50 62.09 -59.82
N VAL A 196 -4.10 61.89 -60.99
CA VAL A 196 -3.74 60.95 -62.06
C VAL A 196 -4.37 59.56 -61.95
N GLU A 197 -5.55 59.47 -62.57
CA GLU A 197 -6.06 58.29 -63.28
C GLU A 197 -4.95 57.72 -64.19
N ASP A 198 -4.46 56.51 -63.89
CA ASP A 198 -3.81 55.68 -64.91
C ASP A 198 -4.12 54.19 -64.67
N GLU A 199 -4.42 53.57 -65.79
CA GLU A 199 -5.07 52.29 -65.99
C GLU A 199 -4.01 51.18 -65.85
N GLY A 200 -4.08 50.38 -64.78
CA GLY A 200 -3.04 49.37 -64.56
C GLY A 200 -3.31 48.34 -63.47
N SER A 201 -3.90 47.22 -63.86
CA SER A 201 -3.67 45.89 -63.28
C SER A 201 -3.96 45.71 -61.78
N SER A 202 -5.26 45.57 -61.47
CA SER A 202 -5.75 45.06 -60.19
C SER A 202 -6.02 43.55 -60.28
N CYS A 203 -5.09 42.75 -59.74
CA CYS A 203 -5.39 41.49 -59.06
C CYS A 203 -4.23 41.12 -58.12
N GLY A 204 -4.04 41.94 -57.08
CA GLY A 204 -3.17 41.67 -55.94
C GLY A 204 -4.01 41.57 -54.68
N GLY A 205 -4.95 40.64 -54.64
CA GLY A 205 -5.76 40.34 -53.45
C GLY A 205 -5.10 39.23 -52.65
N ASP A 206 -4.30 39.60 -51.65
CA ASP A 206 -3.82 38.70 -50.60
C ASP A 206 -5.00 38.37 -49.66
N SER A 207 -5.88 37.54 -50.19
CA SER A 207 -6.85 36.80 -49.41
C SER A 207 -6.23 35.46 -49.16
N SER A 208 -5.88 35.15 -47.93
CA SER A 208 -5.67 33.77 -47.50
C SER A 208 -7.04 33.07 -47.42
N PRO A 209 -7.34 32.12 -48.32
CA PRO A 209 -8.02 30.90 -47.92
C PRO A 209 -6.95 29.83 -47.90
N ALA A 210 -6.83 29.13 -46.76
CA ALA A 210 -6.23 27.81 -46.62
C ALA A 210 -5.56 27.31 -47.90
N LYS A 211 -4.25 27.59 -48.05
CA LYS A 211 -3.41 27.08 -49.12
C LYS A 211 -3.58 25.57 -49.07
N LYS A 212 -4.48 25.03 -49.88
CA LYS A 212 -4.61 23.59 -50.13
C LYS A 212 -3.19 23.14 -50.39
N MET A 213 -2.61 22.40 -49.44
CA MET A 213 -1.26 21.85 -49.56
C MET A 213 -1.23 21.19 -50.93
N SER A 214 -0.58 21.86 -51.88
CA SER A 214 -0.30 21.29 -53.18
C SER A 214 0.43 20.01 -52.86
N SER A 215 -0.11 18.89 -53.31
CA SER A 215 0.40 17.55 -53.04
C SER A 215 1.71 17.28 -53.77
N CYS A 216 2.57 18.30 -53.91
CA CYS A 216 3.79 18.28 -54.67
C CYS A 216 4.94 17.84 -53.78
N CYS A 217 5.83 17.02 -54.33
CA CYS A 217 7.03 16.61 -53.63
C CYS A 217 7.91 17.83 -53.31
N VAL A 218 8.31 17.96 -52.04
CA VAL A 218 9.18 19.07 -51.59
C VAL A 218 10.56 19.05 -52.28
N ASN A 219 11.03 17.87 -52.71
CA ASN A 219 12.35 17.70 -53.30
C ASN A 219 12.41 18.01 -54.80
N CYS A 220 11.46 17.50 -55.60
CA CYS A 220 11.46 17.68 -57.07
C CYS A 220 10.38 18.64 -57.58
N GLY A 221 9.49 19.13 -56.71
CA GLY A 221 8.41 20.03 -57.07
C GLY A 221 7.39 19.44 -58.05
N SER A 222 7.43 18.13 -58.32
CA SER A 222 6.50 17.50 -59.25
C SER A 222 5.06 17.65 -58.74
N ASN A 223 4.15 18.04 -59.64
CA ASN A 223 2.72 18.11 -59.38
C ASN A 223 2.13 16.70 -59.32
N GLY A 224 2.55 15.94 -58.30
CA GLY A 224 2.25 14.53 -58.13
C GLY A 224 2.38 14.15 -56.65
N VAL A 225 1.31 13.55 -56.15
CA VAL A 225 1.00 13.30 -54.73
C VAL A 225 2.21 12.90 -53.89
N THR A 226 2.49 13.67 -52.83
CA THR A 226 3.38 13.27 -51.73
C THR A 226 2.85 12.00 -51.09
N ARG A 227 3.60 10.90 -51.22
CA ARG A 227 3.18 9.56 -50.77
C ARG A 227 4.08 8.96 -49.70
N VAL A 228 5.21 9.58 -49.38
CA VAL A 228 6.15 9.01 -48.41
C VAL A 228 6.18 9.78 -47.10
N LEU A 229 5.90 9.06 -46.02
CA LEU A 229 6.01 9.51 -44.64
C LEU A 229 7.33 9.07 -44.01
N PHE A 230 8.09 10.02 -43.44
CA PHE A 230 9.42 9.79 -42.86
C PHE A 230 9.33 9.49 -41.37
N LEU A 231 9.95 8.39 -40.90
CA LEU A 231 10.01 8.05 -39.48
C LEU A 231 11.38 8.36 -38.86
N PRO A 232 11.42 8.89 -37.61
CA PRO A 232 10.31 8.99 -36.65
C PRO A 232 9.46 10.28 -36.76
N CYS A 233 9.82 11.26 -37.59
CA CYS A 233 9.21 12.59 -37.58
C CYS A 233 7.79 12.69 -38.17
N ARG A 234 7.28 11.62 -38.80
CA ARG A 234 5.93 11.51 -39.41
C ARG A 234 5.57 12.56 -40.46
N HIS A 235 6.55 13.23 -41.06
CA HIS A 235 6.32 14.18 -42.13
C HIS A 235 6.10 13.48 -43.48
N LEU A 236 4.98 13.82 -44.14
CA LEU A 236 4.65 13.41 -45.51
C LEU A 236 5.10 14.50 -46.48
N CYS A 237 6.23 14.30 -47.16
CA CYS A 237 6.90 15.40 -47.88
C CYS A 237 7.53 15.03 -49.23
N CYS A 238 7.58 13.74 -49.59
CA CYS A 238 8.22 13.31 -50.83
C CYS A 238 7.39 12.31 -51.63
N CYS A 239 7.65 12.23 -52.94
CA CYS A 239 7.23 11.12 -53.78
C CYS A 239 8.15 9.91 -53.58
N THR A 240 7.73 8.76 -54.12
CA THR A 240 8.49 7.50 -54.07
C THR A 240 9.85 7.61 -54.74
N ASP A 241 9.96 8.41 -55.80
CA ASP A 241 11.22 8.52 -56.58
C ASP A 241 12.27 9.35 -55.85
N CYS A 242 11.85 10.39 -55.13
CA CYS A 242 12.76 11.25 -54.36
C CYS A 242 13.16 10.66 -53.01
N GLU A 243 12.38 9.72 -52.48
CA GLU A 243 12.60 9.16 -51.15
C GLU A 243 13.95 8.44 -51.00
N ALA A 244 14.37 7.70 -52.03
CA ALA A 244 15.59 6.88 -51.99
C ALA A 244 16.86 7.73 -51.79
N GLY A 245 16.89 8.96 -52.33
CA GLY A 245 18.02 9.88 -52.21
C GLY A 245 18.08 10.67 -50.90
N LEU A 246 17.03 10.61 -50.08
CA LEU A 246 16.90 11.42 -48.88
C LEU A 246 17.24 10.63 -47.61
N VAL A 247 18.32 11.05 -46.94
CA VAL A 247 18.75 10.50 -45.64
C VAL A 247 18.14 11.29 -44.47
N LEU A 248 17.76 12.55 -44.69
CA LEU A 248 17.14 13.43 -43.71
C LEU A 248 15.74 13.84 -44.19
N CYS A 249 14.83 14.12 -43.26
CA CYS A 249 13.53 14.69 -43.58
C CYS A 249 13.67 16.15 -44.06
N PRO A 250 13.18 16.52 -45.26
CA PRO A 250 13.24 17.90 -45.77
C PRO A 250 12.51 18.95 -44.93
N ILE A 251 11.58 18.54 -44.06
CA ILE A 251 10.80 19.46 -43.22
C ILE A 251 11.53 19.78 -41.90
N CYS A 252 12.08 18.77 -41.24
CA CYS A 252 12.59 18.90 -39.86
C CYS A 252 14.02 18.38 -39.66
N ASN A 253 14.72 18.02 -40.73
CA ASN A 253 16.09 17.50 -40.74
C ASN A 253 16.36 16.28 -39.85
N THR A 254 15.31 15.58 -39.41
CA THR A 254 15.44 14.35 -38.62
C THR A 254 15.93 13.21 -39.52
N PRO A 255 16.90 12.38 -39.09
CA PRO A 255 17.39 11.26 -39.88
C PRO A 255 16.30 10.22 -40.14
N LYS A 256 16.16 9.84 -41.41
CA LYS A 256 15.22 8.83 -41.89
C LYS A 256 15.67 7.46 -41.40
N LYS A 257 14.94 6.88 -40.45
CA LYS A 257 15.16 5.50 -39.98
C LYS A 257 14.31 4.49 -40.73
N ASN A 258 13.11 4.90 -41.14
CA ASN A 258 12.18 4.07 -41.90
C ASN A 258 11.20 4.96 -42.68
N ARG A 259 10.48 4.39 -43.65
CA ARG A 259 9.45 5.07 -44.44
C ARG A 259 8.14 4.29 -44.48
N ILE A 260 7.05 5.00 -44.69
CA ILE A 260 5.74 4.41 -44.99
C ILE A 260 5.19 5.09 -46.24
N GLU A 261 4.71 4.28 -47.19
CA GLU A 261 3.97 4.77 -48.35
C GLU A 261 2.49 4.91 -48.00
N ALA A 262 1.97 6.14 -48.10
CA ALA A 262 0.59 6.50 -47.87
C ALA A 262 -0.16 6.52 -49.21
N PHE A 263 -1.19 5.69 -49.31
CA PHE A 263 -2.14 5.72 -50.41
C PHE A 263 -3.31 6.62 -50.01
N ILE A 264 -3.35 7.83 -50.56
CA ILE A 264 -4.45 8.77 -50.40
C ILE A 264 -5.32 8.61 -51.66
N PHE A 265 -6.53 8.06 -51.50
CA PHE A 265 -7.53 7.90 -52.56
C PHE A 265 -8.29 9.21 -52.81
#